data_AF-A0AAN0M9B8-F1
#
_entry.id   AF-A0AAN0M9B8-F1
#
_cell.length_a   1.000
_cell.length_b   1.000
_cell.length_c   1.000
_cell.angle_alpha   90.00
_cell.angle_beta   90.00
_cell.angle_gamma   90.00
#
_symmetry.space_group_name_H-M   'P 1'
#
loop_
_entity.id
_entity.type
_entity.pdbx_description
1 polymer ?
#
loop_
_entity_poly.entity_id
_entity_poly.type
_entity_poly.pdbx_seq_one_letter_code
_entity_poly.pdbx_strand_id
1 'polypeptide(L)'
;MLAFDDFSVDEDKGYLSDAIAEGIITELARYRLIEVIARNSSFRYRGKETDVRQIGEELSVHYVLEGSKQKSGDALNVTVQLIEARGGAHLWAHR
;
A
#
# COMPACT_ATOMS: atom_id res chain seq x y z
N MET A 1 -0.86 -5.49 2.17
CA MET A 1 -0.38 -4.15 1.74
C MET A 1 -0.61 -4.00 0.26
N LEU A 2 -1.31 -2.95 -0.16
CA LEU A 2 -1.60 -2.69 -1.57
C LEU A 2 -0.40 -2.10 -2.31
N ALA A 3 -0.52 -2.10 -3.63
CA ALA A 3 0.37 -1.34 -4.49
C ALA A 3 0.33 0.15 -4.13
N PHE A 4 1.49 0.81 -4.14
CA PHE A 4 1.54 2.26 -4.01
C PHE A 4 1.09 2.89 -5.33
N ASP A 5 0.08 3.75 -5.27
CA ASP A 5 -0.35 4.51 -6.44
C ASP A 5 0.73 5.52 -6.86
N ASP A 6 0.83 5.77 -8.15
CA ASP A 6 1.75 6.74 -8.71
C ASP A 6 0.95 7.88 -9.35
N PHE A 7 0.98 9.04 -8.72
CA PHE A 7 0.33 10.27 -9.19
C PHE A 7 1.32 11.26 -9.77
N SER A 8 2.52 10.80 -10.15
CA SER A 8 3.53 11.62 -10.82
C SER A 8 3.08 11.94 -12.25
N VAL A 9 3.43 13.12 -12.75
CA VAL A 9 3.05 13.58 -14.11
C VAL A 9 4.06 13.11 -15.17
N ASP A 10 5.27 12.72 -14.77
CA ASP A 10 6.33 12.19 -15.64
C ASP A 10 6.22 10.67 -15.83
N GLU A 11 6.88 10.11 -16.85
CA GLU A 11 6.95 8.67 -17.19
C GLU A 11 7.69 7.79 -16.14
N ASP A 12 7.47 8.00 -14.86
CA ASP A 12 7.88 7.02 -13.86
C ASP A 12 6.98 5.79 -13.99
N LYS A 13 7.56 4.66 -14.42
CA LYS A 13 6.81 3.42 -14.73
C LYS A 13 6.33 2.66 -13.49
N GLY A 14 6.14 3.35 -12.35
CA GLY A 14 5.73 2.74 -11.08
C GLY A 14 6.82 1.89 -10.40
N TYR A 15 8.03 1.80 -10.94
CA TYR A 15 9.12 1.01 -10.34
C TYR A 15 9.48 1.49 -8.93
N LEU A 16 9.47 2.81 -8.72
CA LEU A 16 9.75 3.36 -7.40
C LEU A 16 8.64 3.04 -6.39
N SER A 17 7.37 3.04 -6.81
CA SER A 17 6.24 2.60 -5.97
C SER A 17 6.40 1.13 -5.56
N ASP A 18 6.80 0.29 -6.51
CA ASP A 18 7.03 -1.14 -6.26
C ASP A 18 8.19 -1.37 -5.30
N ALA A 19 9.27 -0.60 -5.43
CA ALA A 19 10.45 -0.66 -4.58
C ALA A 19 10.16 -0.18 -3.14
N ILE A 20 9.46 0.95 -2.98
CA ILE A 20 8.96 1.42 -1.67
C ILE A 20 8.10 0.32 -1.04
N ALA A 21 7.22 -0.27 -1.86
CA ALA A 21 6.36 -1.32 -1.37
C ALA A 21 7.17 -2.53 -0.87
N GLU A 22 8.29 -2.87 -1.54
CA GLU A 22 9.10 -4.04 -1.14
C GLU A 22 9.84 -3.77 0.16
N GLY A 23 10.37 -2.55 0.29
CA GLY A 23 11.03 -2.11 1.52
C GLY A 23 10.11 -2.27 2.73
N ILE A 24 8.88 -1.77 2.64
CA ILE A 24 7.92 -1.82 3.75
C ILE A 24 7.51 -3.27 4.06
N ILE A 25 7.19 -4.09 3.05
CA ILE A 25 6.87 -5.51 3.26
C ILE A 25 8.03 -6.22 3.96
N THR A 26 9.26 -5.96 3.52
CA THR A 26 10.47 -6.59 4.09
C THR A 26 10.73 -6.12 5.52
N GLU A 27 10.51 -4.84 5.84
CA GLU A 27 10.58 -4.31 7.22
C GLU A 27 9.51 -4.93 8.12
N LEU A 28 8.25 -4.95 7.68
CA LEU A 28 7.15 -5.53 8.47
C LEU A 28 7.31 -7.04 8.67
N ALA A 29 7.78 -7.78 7.66
CA ALA A 29 7.97 -9.22 7.73
C ALA A 29 9.04 -9.67 8.74
N ARG A 30 9.91 -8.75 9.22
CA ARG A 30 10.85 -9.04 10.31
C ARG A 30 10.16 -9.14 11.67
N TYR A 31 8.98 -8.53 11.83
CA TYR A 31 8.21 -8.59 13.06
C TYR A 31 7.27 -9.79 13.02
N ARG A 32 7.62 -10.86 13.74
CA ARG A 32 6.83 -12.12 13.78
C ARG A 32 5.39 -11.97 14.30
N LEU A 33 5.06 -10.84 14.90
CA LEU A 33 3.70 -10.53 15.38
C LEU A 33 2.79 -9.95 14.28
N ILE A 34 3.34 -9.69 13.09
CA ILE A 34 2.61 -9.10 11.97
C ILE A 34 2.63 -10.11 10.82
N GLU A 35 1.46 -10.63 10.47
CA GLU A 35 1.30 -11.46 9.28
C GLU A 35 1.18 -10.55 8.05
N VAL A 36 2.18 -10.62 7.18
CA VAL A 36 2.22 -9.83 5.93
C VAL A 36 1.87 -10.75 4.77
N ILE A 37 0.70 -10.54 4.17
CA ILE A 37 0.27 -11.23 2.95
C ILE A 37 1.18 -10.91 1.77
N ALA A 38 1.39 -11.94 0.92
CA ALA A 38 2.25 -11.84 -0.25
C ALA A 38 1.80 -10.74 -1.22
N ARG A 39 2.78 -10.00 -1.76
CA ARG A 39 2.60 -8.91 -2.73
C ARG A 39 1.65 -9.25 -3.88
N ASN A 40 1.81 -10.42 -4.48
CA ASN A 40 1.05 -10.79 -5.68
C ASN A 40 -0.46 -10.90 -5.40
N SER A 41 -0.85 -11.24 -4.17
CA SER A 41 -2.26 -11.32 -3.77
C SER A 41 -2.89 -9.94 -3.70
N SER A 42 -2.16 -8.93 -3.22
CA SER A 42 -2.64 -7.56 -3.07
C SER A 42 -2.49 -6.70 -4.31
N PHE A 43 -1.51 -6.98 -5.17
CA PHE A 43 -1.28 -6.19 -6.39
C PHE A 43 -2.38 -6.39 -7.45
N ARG A 44 -3.19 -7.44 -7.32
CA ARG A 44 -4.39 -7.68 -8.15
C ARG A 44 -5.47 -6.61 -7.99
N TYR A 45 -5.41 -5.80 -6.94
CA TYR A 45 -6.32 -4.68 -6.69
C TYR A 45 -5.80 -3.33 -7.20
N ARG A 46 -4.56 -3.28 -7.76
CA ARG A 46 -4.00 -2.04 -8.33
C ARG A 46 -4.93 -1.47 -9.41
N GLY A 47 -5.22 -0.17 -9.33
CA GLY A 47 -6.05 0.55 -10.29
C GLY A 47 -7.53 0.15 -10.27
N LYS A 48 -7.97 -0.59 -9.26
CA LYS A 48 -9.38 -0.90 -9.04
C LYS A 48 -9.87 -0.13 -7.82
N GLU A 49 -11.00 0.53 -7.95
CA GLU A 49 -11.76 1.00 -6.78
C GLU A 49 -12.41 -0.23 -6.13
N THR A 50 -11.71 -0.84 -5.18
CA THR A 50 -12.22 -1.96 -4.38
C THR A 50 -12.29 -1.51 -2.94
N ASP A 51 -13.41 -1.78 -2.28
CA ASP A 51 -13.59 -1.45 -0.87
C ASP A 51 -12.58 -2.21 -0.02
N VAL A 52 -11.89 -1.52 0.89
CA VAL A 52 -10.91 -2.10 1.81
C VAL A 52 -11.50 -3.24 2.65
N ARG A 53 -12.82 -3.20 2.93
CA ARG A 53 -13.54 -4.25 3.64
C ARG A 53 -13.61 -5.54 2.84
N GLN A 54 -13.91 -5.41 1.54
CA GLN A 54 -13.91 -6.55 0.63
C GLN A 54 -12.51 -7.15 0.49
N ILE A 55 -11.47 -6.32 0.40
CA ILE A 55 -10.07 -6.78 0.38
C ILE A 55 -9.72 -7.52 1.68
N GLY A 56 -10.16 -6.98 2.82
CA GLY A 56 -10.01 -7.59 4.14
C GLY A 56 -10.60 -8.99 4.22
N GLU A 57 -11.83 -9.16 3.72
CA GLU A 57 -12.52 -10.44 3.66
C GLU A 57 -11.84 -11.42 2.69
N GLU A 58 -11.58 -11.00 1.45
CA GLU A 58 -11.00 -11.87 0.40
C GLU A 58 -9.59 -12.35 0.76
N LEU A 59 -8.79 -11.50 1.39
CA LEU A 59 -7.42 -11.83 1.79
C LEU A 59 -7.30 -12.29 3.23
N SER A 60 -8.40 -12.30 3.99
CA SER A 60 -8.44 -12.64 5.42
C SER A 60 -7.42 -11.85 6.26
N VAL A 61 -7.39 -10.52 6.08
CA VAL A 61 -6.48 -9.62 6.79
C VAL A 61 -7.21 -8.64 7.70
N HIS A 62 -6.55 -8.28 8.81
CA HIS A 62 -7.08 -7.30 9.77
C HIS A 62 -6.77 -5.85 9.39
N TYR A 63 -5.66 -5.63 8.68
CA TYR A 63 -5.18 -4.31 8.33
C TYR A 63 -4.73 -4.28 6.88
N VAL A 64 -5.02 -3.16 6.22
CA VAL A 64 -4.54 -2.85 4.89
C VAL A 64 -3.63 -1.63 4.99
N LEU A 65 -2.41 -1.78 4.49
CA LEU A 65 -1.50 -0.66 4.30
C LEU A 65 -1.55 -0.25 2.84
N GLU A 66 -1.83 1.02 2.61
CA GLU A 66 -1.92 1.66 1.29
C GLU A 66 -0.97 2.84 1.24
N GLY A 67 -0.64 3.28 0.05
CA GLY A 67 0.19 4.45 -0.10
C GLY A 67 0.17 4.98 -1.51
N SER A 68 0.73 6.17 -1.66
CA SER A 68 0.88 6.80 -2.96
C SER A 68 2.20 7.57 -2.99
N LYS A 69 2.72 7.76 -4.19
CA LYS A 69 3.81 8.69 -4.43
C LYS A 69 3.41 9.72 -5.47
N GLN A 70 3.98 10.90 -5.33
CA GLN A 70 3.87 11.95 -6.33
C GLN A 70 5.21 12.65 -6.44
N LYS A 71 5.83 12.52 -7.61
CA LYS A 71 7.02 13.28 -7.99
C LYS A 71 6.60 14.54 -8.75
N SER A 72 7.13 15.68 -8.35
CA SER A 72 6.96 16.97 -9.02
C SER A 72 8.31 17.68 -9.09
N GLY A 73 8.92 17.69 -10.28
CA GLY A 73 10.32 18.09 -10.43
C GLY A 73 11.24 17.19 -9.59
N ASP A 74 12.02 17.81 -8.71
CA ASP A 74 12.93 17.10 -7.80
C ASP A 74 12.28 16.68 -6.48
N ALA A 75 11.06 17.12 -6.19
CA ALA A 75 10.36 16.79 -4.96
C ALA A 75 9.61 15.45 -5.08
N LEU A 76 9.84 14.54 -4.13
CA LEU A 76 9.09 13.31 -3.97
C LEU A 76 8.21 13.40 -2.72
N ASN A 77 6.89 13.31 -2.91
CA ASN A 77 5.94 13.14 -1.83
C ASN A 77 5.57 11.67 -1.74
N VAL A 78 5.59 11.09 -0.54
CA VAL A 78 5.14 9.71 -0.30
C VAL A 78 4.10 9.76 0.80
N THR A 79 2.91 9.22 0.55
CA THR A 79 1.89 9.05 1.58
C THR A 79 1.76 7.58 1.92
N VAL A 80 1.63 7.27 3.20
CA VAL A 80 1.38 5.91 3.70
C VAL A 80 0.23 5.96 4.68
N GLN A 81 -0.69 5.00 4.56
CA GLN A 81 -1.88 4.91 5.41
C GLN A 81 -2.08 3.48 5.89
N LEU A 82 -2.47 3.34 7.17
CA LEU A 82 -2.88 2.08 7.77
C LEU A 82 -4.38 2.13 8.02
N ILE A 83 -5.09 1.15 7.46
CA ILE A 83 -6.54 1.06 7.47
C ILE A 83 -6.94 -0.24 8.17
N GLU A 84 -7.90 -0.16 9.08
CA GLU A 84 -8.54 -1.33 9.69
C GLU A 84 -9.55 -1.92 8.71
N ALA A 85 -9.39 -3.21 8.37
CA ALA A 85 -10.09 -3.80 7.25
C ALA A 85 -11.57 -4.11 7.55
N ARG A 86 -11.99 -4.36 8.79
CA ARG A 86 -13.40 -4.70 9.09
C ARG A 86 -14.33 -3.50 8.99
N GLY A 87 -13.88 -2.35 9.48
CA GLY A 87 -14.64 -1.10 9.54
C GLY A 87 -14.24 -0.07 8.48
N GLY A 88 -13.10 -0.25 7.82
CA GLY A 88 -12.55 0.70 6.85
C GLY A 88 -12.00 1.99 7.49
N ALA A 89 -11.73 1.97 8.79
CA ALA A 89 -11.25 3.14 9.51
C ALA A 89 -9.76 3.37 9.26
N HIS A 90 -9.37 4.60 8.90
CA HIS A 90 -7.97 5.00 8.87
C HIS A 90 -7.45 5.12 10.31
N LEU A 91 -6.50 4.26 10.66
CA LEU A 91 -5.88 4.26 12.00
C LEU A 91 -4.69 5.20 12.08
N TRP A 92 -3.96 5.36 10.97
CA TRP A 92 -2.76 6.18 10.90
C TRP A 92 -2.48 6.60 9.46
N ALA A 93 -1.87 7.78 9.30
CA ALA A 93 -1.36 8.27 8.04
C ALA A 93 -0.08 9.09 8.25
N HIS A 94 0.84 9.03 7.29
CA HIS A 94 2.05 9.85 7.27
C HIS A 94 2.39 10.28 5.85
N ARG A 95 3.06 11.44 5.76
CA ARG A 95 3.47 12.09 4.52
C ARG A 95 4.91 12.55 4.63
#